data_AF-A0A3A9BMF0-F1
#
_entry.id   AF-A0A3A9BMF0-F1
#
_cell.length_a   1.000
_cell.length_b   1.000
_cell.length_c   1.000
_cell.angle_alpha   90.00
_cell.angle_beta   90.00
_cell.angle_gamma   90.00
#
_symmetry.space_group_name_H-M   'P 1'
#
loop_
_entity.id
_entity.type
_entity.pdbx_description
1 polymer ?
#
loop_
_entity_poly.entity_id
_entity_poly.type
_entity_poly.pdbx_seq_one_letter_code
_entity_poly.pdbx_strand_id
1 'polypeptide(L)'
;MRPVIRMKRKHALAAVFLTCSAVSFLLGFSAHAETREADRYRKGDGLQVETGLSDGFETMGFTCLDSDYQGGYLFVADEVIPYALSVRYGLADNDYGTSDVRTWLNQYFADTLSVTEELTAVNLPETGDSVSDKVFCLSIDEVKNPVYKEIVRKVWTPRRGMRYYWTRSKRENTTNQAYLVQYNGHIASSRVSLTEAGIRPAFVLGREKADTGQGKIWYEGDTQERMIHGKSYTFRCVDPNYCDAGMNRAGALFLCDSIIGGDESVFDENHNGWEASDLRGWLKEGLADSEGIARAETTAGYTYAGKSSDYMISERKFTKRRQPGNKTEDMLFCLSLEEAIRYGKYLWKLDGSETDNFNLAGSHVMGYWLRTPAARDGKLCYAVTYDGRVAPEQVDNDRIGNRPAFVAVQE
;
A
#
# COMPACT_ATOMS: atom_id res chain seq x y z
N MET A 1 13.65 25.75 -15.81
CA MET A 1 12.98 25.11 -16.96
C MET A 1 13.39 23.65 -16.98
N ARG A 2 12.52 22.74 -16.54
CA ARG A 2 12.73 21.28 -16.58
C ARG A 2 12.09 20.73 -17.86
N PRO A 3 12.77 19.87 -18.65
CA PRO A 3 12.18 19.32 -19.86
C PRO A 3 11.24 18.16 -19.50
N VAL A 4 10.04 18.21 -20.06
CA VAL A 4 9.06 17.12 -20.02
C VAL A 4 9.47 16.08 -21.06
N ILE A 5 9.85 14.88 -20.62
CA ILE A 5 10.16 13.76 -21.51
C ILE A 5 8.84 13.08 -21.89
N ARG A 6 8.59 12.99 -23.19
CA ARG A 6 7.34 12.51 -23.79
C ARG A 6 7.57 11.09 -24.33
N MET A 7 7.01 10.07 -23.67
CA MET A 7 7.03 8.70 -24.16
C MET A 7 6.22 8.58 -25.47
N LYS A 8 6.83 8.07 -26.54
CA LYS A 8 6.15 7.77 -27.81
C LYS A 8 5.78 6.28 -27.87
N ARG A 9 4.49 5.96 -27.70
CA ARG A 9 3.91 4.68 -28.15
C ARG A 9 3.73 4.72 -29.67
N LYS A 10 4.19 3.69 -30.37
CA LYS A 10 3.80 3.43 -31.77
C LYS A 10 2.65 2.43 -31.74
N HIS A 11 1.48 2.81 -32.24
CA HIS A 11 0.38 1.90 -32.52
C HIS A 11 0.22 1.81 -34.04
N ALA A 12 0.36 0.61 -34.58
CA ALA A 12 -0.09 0.30 -35.93
C ALA A 12 -1.58 -0.03 -35.82
N LEU A 13 -2.45 0.89 -36.23
CA LEU A 13 -3.89 0.67 -36.30
C LEU A 13 -4.26 0.24 -37.73
N ALA A 14 -4.69 -1.01 -37.89
CA ALA A 14 -5.34 -1.46 -39.12
C ALA A 14 -6.77 -0.87 -39.15
N ALA A 15 -7.08 -0.16 -40.22
CA ALA A 15 -8.39 0.45 -40.43
C ALA A 15 -9.43 -0.61 -40.82
N VAL A 16 -10.54 -0.66 -40.09
CA VAL A 16 -11.81 -1.20 -40.60
C VAL A 16 -12.86 -0.11 -40.41
N PHE A 17 -13.24 0.51 -41.54
CA PHE A 17 -14.44 1.33 -41.64
C PHE A 17 -15.66 0.41 -41.66
N LEU A 18 -16.65 0.67 -40.80
CA LEU A 18 -18.04 0.34 -41.07
C LEU A 18 -18.97 1.35 -40.38
N THR A 19 -19.95 1.75 -41.17
CA THR A 19 -20.81 2.95 -41.13
C THR A 19 -21.89 2.95 -40.05
N CYS A 20 -22.30 4.16 -39.64
CA CYS A 20 -23.42 4.47 -38.75
C CYS A 20 -24.76 3.78 -39.09
N SER A 21 -25.56 3.48 -38.06
CA SER A 21 -26.94 4.00 -37.98
C SER A 21 -27.47 3.96 -36.55
N ALA A 22 -28.14 5.05 -36.18
CA ALA A 22 -28.81 5.26 -34.90
C ALA A 22 -30.19 4.58 -34.87
N VAL A 23 -30.76 4.54 -33.66
CA VAL A 23 -32.15 4.20 -33.28
C VAL A 23 -32.37 2.74 -32.89
N SER A 24 -32.38 2.47 -31.58
CA SER A 24 -33.60 2.05 -30.86
C SER A 24 -33.36 1.89 -29.35
N PHE A 25 -34.40 2.26 -28.63
CA PHE A 25 -34.56 2.40 -27.18
C PHE A 25 -34.83 1.04 -26.50
N LEU A 26 -34.35 0.90 -25.26
CA LEU A 26 -34.84 0.02 -24.16
C LEU A 26 -35.00 -1.49 -24.43
N LEU A 27 -34.11 -2.31 -23.84
CA LEU A 27 -34.42 -3.27 -22.76
C LEU A 27 -33.23 -4.22 -22.49
N GLY A 28 -32.91 -4.34 -21.20
CA GLY A 28 -32.04 -5.29 -20.51
C GLY A 28 -31.37 -6.41 -21.29
N PHE A 29 -30.04 -6.30 -21.43
CA PHE A 29 -29.13 -7.42 -21.23
C PHE A 29 -28.04 -6.99 -20.25
N SER A 30 -28.13 -7.48 -19.03
CA SER A 30 -27.02 -7.47 -18.08
C SER A 30 -25.93 -8.38 -18.62
N ALA A 31 -25.07 -7.84 -19.48
CA ALA A 31 -23.77 -8.45 -19.71
C ALA A 31 -22.95 -8.18 -18.45
N HIS A 32 -22.81 -9.18 -17.58
CA HIS A 32 -21.69 -9.23 -16.65
C HIS A 32 -20.41 -9.25 -17.48
N ALA A 33 -19.90 -8.07 -17.81
CA ALA A 33 -18.49 -7.91 -18.08
C ALA A 33 -17.81 -8.05 -16.72
N GLU A 34 -17.37 -9.27 -16.39
CA GLU A 34 -16.16 -9.42 -15.60
C GLU A 34 -15.07 -8.62 -16.33
N THR A 35 -14.86 -7.38 -15.92
CA THR A 35 -13.61 -6.67 -16.19
C THR A 35 -12.54 -7.37 -15.38
N ARG A 36 -12.10 -8.51 -15.89
CA ARG A 36 -10.81 -9.10 -15.54
C ARG A 36 -9.79 -8.06 -16.00
N GLU A 37 -9.12 -7.40 -15.05
CA GLU A 37 -7.99 -6.53 -15.35
C GLU A 37 -7.09 -7.23 -16.36
N ALA A 38 -6.80 -6.56 -17.47
CA ALA A 38 -5.90 -7.13 -18.47
C ALA A 38 -4.51 -7.20 -17.85
N ASP A 39 -3.98 -8.42 -17.63
CA ASP A 39 -2.60 -8.62 -17.16
C ASP A 39 -1.66 -7.71 -17.96
N ARG A 40 -0.94 -6.83 -17.26
CA ARG A 40 -0.08 -5.76 -17.83
C ARG A 40 1.01 -6.34 -18.73
N TYR A 41 1.53 -7.51 -18.38
CA TYR A 41 2.51 -8.24 -19.16
C TYR A 41 2.13 -9.72 -19.27
N ARG A 42 2.46 -10.30 -20.41
CA ARG A 42 2.33 -11.73 -20.69
C ARG A 42 3.71 -12.32 -20.96
N LYS A 43 3.82 -13.64 -20.76
CA LYS A 43 5.02 -14.38 -21.11
C LYS A 43 5.43 -14.11 -22.57
N GLY A 44 6.71 -13.77 -22.75
CA GLY A 44 7.29 -13.42 -24.04
C GLY A 44 7.26 -11.93 -24.37
N ASP A 45 6.54 -11.11 -23.59
CA ASP A 45 6.58 -9.66 -23.76
C ASP A 45 7.97 -9.11 -23.42
N GLY A 46 8.44 -8.18 -24.26
CA GLY A 46 9.73 -7.52 -24.12
C GLY A 46 9.61 -6.15 -23.46
N LEU A 47 10.57 -5.83 -22.60
CA LEU A 47 10.70 -4.56 -21.88
C LEU A 47 12.11 -4.00 -22.13
N GLN A 48 12.20 -2.72 -22.51
CA GLN A 48 13.47 -2.00 -22.59
C GLN A 48 13.68 -1.24 -21.29
N VAL A 49 14.83 -1.43 -20.66
CA VAL A 49 15.18 -0.84 -19.36
C VAL A 49 16.49 -0.09 -19.50
N GLU A 50 16.50 1.20 -19.13
CA GLU A 50 17.75 1.94 -19.02
C GLU A 50 18.50 1.44 -17.77
N THR A 51 19.81 1.28 -17.87
CA THR A 51 20.65 0.81 -16.77
C THR A 51 21.75 1.83 -16.48
N GLY A 52 22.35 1.77 -15.30
CA GLY A 52 23.51 2.60 -14.94
C GLY A 52 24.85 2.10 -15.53
N LEU A 53 24.82 1.12 -16.43
CA LEU A 53 26.02 0.51 -17.00
C LEU A 53 26.50 1.24 -18.26
N SER A 54 27.79 1.10 -18.55
CA SER A 54 28.42 1.56 -19.78
C SER A 54 28.73 0.39 -20.73
N ASP A 55 29.49 0.66 -21.80
CA ASP A 55 30.01 -0.34 -22.74
C ASP A 55 28.92 -1.07 -23.54
N GLY A 56 27.83 -0.37 -23.89
CA GLY A 56 26.73 -0.91 -24.69
C GLY A 56 25.63 -1.57 -23.86
N PHE A 57 25.68 -1.43 -22.53
CA PHE A 57 24.64 -1.91 -21.60
C PHE A 57 23.81 -0.77 -21.01
N GLU A 58 23.93 0.46 -21.51
CA GLU A 58 23.18 1.63 -21.05
C GLU A 58 21.65 1.42 -21.18
N THR A 59 21.23 0.57 -22.12
CA THR A 59 19.85 0.12 -22.26
C THR A 59 19.85 -1.35 -22.58
N MET A 60 19.05 -2.13 -21.85
CA MET A 60 18.97 -3.59 -21.98
C MET A 60 17.54 -4.04 -22.22
N GLY A 61 17.40 -5.08 -23.04
CA GLY A 61 16.14 -5.81 -23.21
C GLY A 61 15.93 -6.85 -22.11
N PHE A 62 14.69 -6.97 -21.65
CA PHE A 62 14.24 -7.97 -20.70
C PHE A 62 12.98 -8.65 -21.23
N THR A 63 12.90 -9.98 -21.12
CA THR A 63 11.72 -10.75 -21.55
C THR A 63 10.96 -11.30 -20.34
N CYS A 64 9.63 -11.15 -20.33
CA CYS A 64 8.75 -11.72 -19.31
C CYS A 64 8.74 -13.26 -19.41
N LEU A 65 9.16 -13.94 -18.35
CA LEU A 65 9.17 -15.40 -18.23
C LEU A 65 7.86 -15.95 -17.67
N ASP A 66 7.29 -15.25 -16.70
CA ASP A 66 6.12 -15.67 -15.94
C ASP A 66 5.34 -14.43 -15.52
N SER A 67 4.01 -14.50 -15.64
CA SER A 67 3.09 -13.43 -15.26
C SER A 67 2.59 -13.54 -13.82
N ASP A 68 2.90 -14.62 -13.09
CA ASP A 68 2.45 -14.84 -11.71
C ASP A 68 3.57 -15.39 -10.81
N TYR A 69 4.79 -14.93 -11.02
CA TYR A 69 5.93 -15.33 -10.22
C TYR A 69 5.94 -14.58 -8.89
N GLN A 70 5.68 -15.30 -7.80
CA GLN A 70 5.55 -14.74 -6.45
C GLN A 70 4.60 -13.50 -6.40
N GLY A 71 3.52 -13.52 -7.18
CA GLY A 71 2.53 -12.43 -7.25
C GLY A 71 2.92 -11.26 -8.17
N GLY A 72 3.97 -11.39 -8.98
CA GLY A 72 4.41 -10.38 -9.94
C GLY A 72 4.80 -10.94 -11.31
N TYR A 73 5.34 -10.07 -12.17
CA TYR A 73 5.84 -10.42 -13.50
C TYR A 73 7.36 -10.66 -13.44
N LEU A 74 7.81 -11.90 -13.65
CA LEU A 74 9.23 -12.23 -13.70
C LEU A 74 9.81 -11.86 -15.05
N PHE A 75 10.81 -11.00 -15.06
CA PHE A 75 11.59 -10.63 -16.24
C PHE A 75 13.02 -11.14 -16.13
N VAL A 76 13.62 -11.52 -17.26
CA VAL A 76 15.05 -11.88 -17.34
C VAL A 76 15.71 -11.10 -18.47
N ALA A 77 16.96 -10.69 -18.27
CA ALA A 77 17.74 -10.00 -19.29
C ALA A 77 17.86 -10.85 -20.56
N ASP A 78 17.73 -10.21 -21.71
CA ASP A 78 17.94 -10.83 -23.03
C ASP A 78 19.42 -11.12 -23.30
N GLU A 79 20.29 -10.34 -22.66
CA GLU A 79 21.74 -10.41 -22.80
C GLU A 79 22.41 -10.83 -21.48
N VAL A 80 23.58 -11.43 -21.61
CA VAL A 80 24.46 -11.74 -20.48
C VAL A 80 25.37 -10.53 -20.28
N ILE A 81 25.47 -10.03 -19.05
CA ILE A 81 26.37 -8.94 -18.67
C ILE A 81 27.75 -9.54 -18.34
N PRO A 82 28.86 -8.98 -18.85
CA PRO A 82 30.19 -9.41 -18.43
C PRO A 82 30.37 -9.23 -16.92
N TYR A 83 30.89 -10.24 -16.23
CA TYR A 83 31.19 -10.13 -14.80
C TYR A 83 32.11 -8.94 -14.49
N ALA A 84 33.00 -8.57 -15.41
CA ALA A 84 33.90 -7.42 -15.28
C ALA A 84 33.19 -6.06 -15.08
N LEU A 85 31.92 -5.93 -15.47
CA LEU A 85 31.12 -4.72 -15.23
C LEU A 85 30.58 -4.64 -13.78
N SER A 86 30.53 -5.76 -13.07
CA SER A 86 30.29 -5.77 -11.61
C SER A 86 31.62 -5.52 -10.88
N VAL A 87 31.80 -4.34 -10.29
CA VAL A 87 33.10 -3.87 -9.79
C VAL A 87 33.44 -4.44 -8.40
N ARG A 88 34.67 -4.97 -8.27
CA ARG A 88 35.48 -5.21 -7.04
C ARG A 88 34.77 -5.65 -5.77
N TYR A 89 34.34 -6.90 -5.73
CA TYR A 89 34.38 -7.63 -4.47
C TYR A 89 35.08 -8.99 -4.69
N GLY A 90 35.64 -9.54 -3.62
CA GLY A 90 36.68 -10.57 -3.67
C GLY A 90 36.16 -12.00 -3.70
N LEU A 91 37.02 -12.89 -4.18
CA LEU A 91 36.90 -14.35 -4.29
C LEU A 91 36.48 -15.08 -2.98
N ALA A 92 35.26 -14.87 -2.52
CA ALA A 92 34.72 -15.52 -1.33
C ALA A 92 33.61 -16.49 -1.74
N ASP A 93 34.01 -17.72 -2.06
CA ASP A 93 33.18 -18.90 -2.28
C ASP A 93 32.12 -18.81 -3.40
N ASN A 94 31.72 -19.97 -3.96
CA ASN A 94 30.71 -20.01 -5.04
C ASN A 94 29.28 -19.96 -4.49
N ASP A 95 29.11 -19.39 -3.30
CA ASP A 95 27.82 -19.26 -2.65
C ASP A 95 27.16 -17.95 -3.09
N TYR A 96 26.05 -18.07 -3.80
CA TYR A 96 25.31 -16.92 -4.28
C TYR A 96 24.80 -16.04 -3.12
N GLY A 97 24.40 -16.65 -1.99
CA GLY A 97 23.80 -15.95 -0.86
C GLY A 97 24.74 -14.91 -0.25
N THR A 98 26.04 -15.20 -0.21
CA THR A 98 27.08 -14.29 0.27
C THR A 98 27.90 -13.68 -0.87
N SER A 99 27.46 -13.85 -2.12
CA SER A 99 28.24 -13.41 -3.27
C SER A 99 28.21 -11.92 -3.48
N ASP A 100 29.32 -11.45 -4.03
CA ASP A 100 29.49 -10.12 -4.55
C ASP A 100 28.53 -9.76 -5.67
N VAL A 101 28.16 -10.76 -6.48
CA VAL A 101 27.16 -10.58 -7.54
C VAL A 101 25.82 -10.26 -6.94
N ARG A 102 25.36 -11.01 -5.94
CA ARG A 102 24.11 -10.72 -5.25
C ARG A 102 24.14 -9.33 -4.61
N THR A 103 25.26 -8.98 -3.97
CA THR A 103 25.46 -7.66 -3.35
C THR A 103 25.38 -6.54 -4.40
N TRP A 104 26.13 -6.67 -5.50
CA TRP A 104 26.13 -5.70 -6.59
C TRP A 104 24.77 -5.58 -7.28
N LEU A 105 24.07 -6.70 -7.52
CA LEU A 105 22.75 -6.72 -8.12
C LEU A 105 21.75 -5.91 -7.30
N ASN A 106 21.77 -6.07 -5.97
CA ASN A 106 20.80 -5.44 -5.08
C ASN A 106 21.17 -4.03 -4.63
N GLN A 107 22.45 -3.73 -4.42
CA GLN A 107 22.91 -2.44 -3.87
C GLN A 107 23.30 -1.42 -4.92
N TYR A 108 23.57 -1.86 -6.15
CA TYR A 108 23.98 -0.96 -7.24
C TYR A 108 23.09 -1.11 -8.45
N PHE A 109 23.03 -2.32 -9.04
CA PHE A 109 22.37 -2.50 -10.32
C PHE A 109 20.87 -2.19 -10.24
N ALA A 110 20.18 -2.71 -9.22
CA ALA A 110 18.75 -2.46 -8.97
C ALA A 110 18.39 -0.96 -8.96
N ASP A 111 19.15 -0.17 -8.20
CA ASP A 111 18.88 1.26 -8.01
C ASP A 111 19.17 2.10 -9.26
N THR A 112 19.89 1.53 -10.24
CA THR A 112 20.19 2.21 -11.52
C THR A 112 19.20 1.88 -12.63
N LEU A 113 18.28 0.94 -12.43
CA LEU A 113 17.30 0.57 -13.45
C LEU A 113 16.23 1.65 -13.58
N SER A 114 15.81 1.97 -14.81
CA SER A 114 14.68 2.88 -15.05
C SER A 114 13.35 2.39 -14.47
N VAL A 115 13.28 1.12 -14.06
CA VAL A 115 12.11 0.47 -13.44
C VAL A 115 12.29 0.26 -11.93
N THR A 116 13.30 0.88 -11.31
CA THR A 116 13.66 0.66 -9.88
C THR A 116 12.46 0.80 -8.93
N GLU A 117 11.58 1.77 -9.16
CA GLU A 117 10.40 2.03 -8.34
C GLU A 117 9.29 0.98 -8.51
N GLU A 118 9.32 0.19 -9.60
CA GLU A 118 8.35 -0.88 -9.89
C GLU A 118 8.84 -2.27 -9.45
N LEU A 119 10.09 -2.37 -8.98
CA LEU A 119 10.69 -3.63 -8.55
C LEU A 119 10.03 -4.14 -7.27
N THR A 120 9.60 -5.40 -7.30
CA THR A 120 9.15 -6.12 -6.10
C THR A 120 10.30 -6.96 -5.56
N ALA A 121 10.66 -6.73 -4.30
CA ALA A 121 11.64 -7.57 -3.62
C ALA A 121 11.02 -8.96 -3.34
N VAL A 122 11.76 -10.02 -3.66
CA VAL A 122 11.31 -11.41 -3.46
C VAL A 122 12.22 -12.15 -2.51
N ASN A 123 11.63 -13.02 -1.68
CA ASN A 123 12.42 -13.94 -0.86
C ASN A 123 12.83 -15.16 -1.69
N LEU A 124 14.13 -15.46 -1.69
CA LEU A 124 14.70 -16.56 -2.45
C LEU A 124 15.09 -17.69 -1.48
N PRO A 125 14.29 -18.76 -1.35
CA PRO A 125 14.48 -19.75 -0.28
C PRO A 125 15.85 -20.45 -0.32
N GLU A 126 16.52 -20.47 -1.48
CA GLU A 126 17.82 -21.12 -1.64
C GLU A 126 18.99 -20.34 -1.02
N THR A 127 18.81 -19.05 -0.67
CA THR A 127 19.85 -18.24 -0.01
C THR A 127 19.93 -18.52 1.50
N GLY A 128 18.86 -19.10 2.09
CA GLY A 128 18.83 -19.48 3.49
C GLY A 128 18.83 -18.31 4.48
N ASP A 129 18.56 -17.10 3.99
CA ASP A 129 18.44 -15.88 4.79
C ASP A 129 17.06 -15.21 4.63
N SER A 130 16.75 -14.29 5.55
CA SER A 130 15.49 -13.53 5.51
C SER A 130 15.57 -12.31 4.57
N VAL A 131 16.62 -12.21 3.76
CA VAL A 131 16.86 -11.06 2.89
C VAL A 131 16.01 -11.20 1.63
N SER A 132 15.33 -10.13 1.24
CA SER A 132 14.59 -10.09 -0.03
C SER A 132 15.44 -9.42 -1.10
N ASP A 133 15.48 -10.02 -2.28
CA ASP A 133 16.28 -9.58 -3.42
C ASP A 133 15.40 -8.82 -4.43
N LYS A 134 15.83 -7.63 -4.86
CA LYS A 134 15.17 -6.83 -5.91
C LYS A 134 15.59 -7.28 -7.31
N VAL A 135 16.86 -7.64 -7.48
CA VAL A 135 17.41 -8.18 -8.73
C VAL A 135 18.29 -9.37 -8.39
N PHE A 136 18.15 -10.46 -9.14
CA PHE A 136 18.77 -11.73 -8.81
C PHE A 136 19.13 -12.56 -10.05
N CYS A 137 19.95 -13.60 -9.87
CA CYS A 137 20.14 -14.65 -10.87
C CYS A 137 19.08 -15.76 -10.71
N LEU A 138 18.63 -16.33 -11.82
CA LEU A 138 17.71 -17.48 -11.78
C LEU A 138 18.34 -18.70 -11.09
N SER A 139 17.51 -19.53 -10.44
CA SER A 139 17.92 -20.82 -9.87
C SER A 139 18.07 -21.88 -10.94
N ILE A 140 18.69 -23.00 -10.59
CA ILE A 140 18.77 -24.15 -11.49
C ILE A 140 17.39 -24.72 -11.83
N ASP A 141 16.45 -24.67 -10.90
CA ASP A 141 15.11 -25.21 -11.11
C ASP A 141 14.29 -24.31 -12.04
N GLU A 142 14.44 -22.99 -11.93
CA GLU A 142 13.89 -22.03 -12.88
C GLU A 142 14.49 -22.21 -14.28
N VAL A 143 15.82 -22.38 -14.37
CA VAL A 143 16.49 -22.60 -15.66
C VAL A 143 16.10 -23.94 -16.29
N LYS A 144 15.84 -24.97 -15.48
CA LYS A 144 15.37 -26.29 -15.94
C LYS A 144 13.89 -26.31 -16.27
N ASN A 145 13.11 -25.33 -15.81
CA ASN A 145 11.69 -25.24 -16.08
C ASN A 145 11.44 -25.29 -17.59
N PRO A 146 10.72 -26.31 -18.12
CA PRO A 146 10.42 -26.43 -19.54
C PRO A 146 9.74 -25.18 -20.11
N VAL A 147 8.97 -24.46 -19.28
CA VAL A 147 8.25 -23.24 -19.65
C VAL A 147 9.23 -22.12 -20.00
N TYR A 148 10.36 -21.99 -19.31
CA TYR A 148 11.32 -20.89 -19.50
C TYR A 148 12.44 -21.21 -20.50
N LYS A 149 12.60 -22.49 -20.84
CA LYS A 149 13.71 -23.04 -21.63
C LYS A 149 14.11 -22.21 -22.84
N GLU A 150 13.14 -21.84 -23.70
CA GLU A 150 13.41 -21.11 -24.95
C GLU A 150 14.06 -19.74 -24.74
N ILE A 151 13.85 -19.14 -23.57
CA ILE A 151 14.38 -17.82 -23.22
C ILE A 151 15.67 -17.97 -22.40
N VAL A 152 15.62 -18.77 -21.33
CA VAL A 152 16.74 -18.89 -20.38
C VAL A 152 17.91 -19.70 -20.94
N ARG A 153 17.66 -20.67 -21.83
CA ARG A 153 18.71 -21.51 -22.45
C ARG A 153 18.95 -21.19 -23.93
N LYS A 154 18.52 -19.99 -24.37
CA LYS A 154 18.81 -19.48 -25.71
C LYS A 154 20.31 -19.47 -25.98
N VAL A 155 20.71 -19.91 -27.16
CA VAL A 155 22.12 -19.89 -27.59
C VAL A 155 22.55 -18.45 -27.89
N TRP A 156 23.77 -18.08 -27.47
CA TRP A 156 24.37 -16.79 -27.79
C TRP A 156 25.84 -16.93 -28.22
N THR A 157 26.37 -15.89 -28.87
CA THR A 157 27.79 -15.80 -29.23
C THR A 157 28.53 -14.99 -28.17
N PRO A 158 29.43 -15.60 -27.37
CA PRO A 158 30.16 -14.88 -26.32
C PRO A 158 31.07 -13.80 -26.89
N ARG A 159 31.07 -12.63 -26.26
CA ARG A 159 32.12 -11.61 -26.43
C ARG A 159 33.01 -11.66 -25.19
N ARG A 160 34.34 -11.49 -25.36
CA ARG A 160 35.41 -11.57 -24.32
C ARG A 160 34.88 -11.59 -22.87
N GLY A 161 34.79 -12.78 -22.27
CA GLY A 161 33.96 -13.04 -21.08
C GLY A 161 32.66 -13.78 -21.45
N MET A 162 31.73 -14.00 -20.52
CA MET A 162 30.35 -14.45 -20.81
C MET A 162 30.19 -15.77 -21.58
N ARG A 163 31.10 -16.74 -21.42
CA ARG A 163 30.90 -18.09 -21.98
C ARG A 163 29.80 -18.86 -21.27
N TYR A 164 29.45 -18.42 -20.07
CA TYR A 164 28.35 -18.91 -19.29
C TYR A 164 27.81 -17.80 -18.39
N TYR A 165 26.60 -17.96 -17.89
CA TYR A 165 26.07 -17.13 -16.81
C TYR A 165 25.81 -17.96 -15.56
N TRP A 166 25.96 -17.32 -14.41
CA TRP A 166 25.84 -17.93 -13.09
C TRP A 166 24.36 -18.07 -12.68
N THR A 167 23.94 -19.25 -12.20
CA THR A 167 22.65 -19.46 -11.51
C THR A 167 22.83 -19.35 -10.00
N ARG A 168 21.80 -18.97 -9.25
CA ARG A 168 21.90 -18.85 -7.78
C ARG A 168 22.01 -20.19 -7.02
N SER A 169 22.05 -21.33 -7.72
CA SER A 169 22.05 -22.66 -7.09
C SER A 169 23.46 -23.22 -6.92
N LYS A 170 23.81 -23.52 -5.66
CA LYS A 170 25.02 -24.28 -5.32
C LYS A 170 24.91 -25.74 -5.78
N ARG A 171 26.06 -26.35 -6.11
CA ARG A 171 26.10 -27.80 -6.33
C ARG A 171 26.16 -28.51 -4.97
N GLU A 172 25.29 -29.50 -4.77
CA GLU A 172 25.33 -30.35 -3.58
C GLU A 172 26.71 -30.98 -3.38
N ASN A 173 27.17 -31.03 -2.14
CA ASN A 173 28.41 -31.70 -1.72
C ASN A 173 29.70 -31.14 -2.33
N THR A 174 29.71 -29.89 -2.80
CA THR A 174 30.93 -29.18 -3.20
C THR A 174 30.89 -27.73 -2.72
N THR A 175 31.99 -27.22 -2.14
CA THR A 175 32.08 -25.81 -1.69
C THR A 175 32.47 -24.85 -2.82
N ASN A 176 33.01 -25.37 -3.92
CA ASN A 176 33.65 -24.58 -4.97
C ASN A 176 32.99 -24.70 -6.36
N GLN A 177 31.73 -25.11 -6.46
CA GLN A 177 31.05 -25.18 -7.75
C GLN A 177 29.61 -24.68 -7.66
N ALA A 178 29.19 -23.96 -8.70
CA ALA A 178 27.81 -23.56 -8.93
C ALA A 178 27.29 -24.17 -10.23
N TYR A 179 25.95 -24.22 -10.37
CA TYR A 179 25.35 -24.50 -11.67
C TYR A 179 25.41 -23.25 -12.56
N LEU A 180 25.75 -23.47 -13.83
CA LEU A 180 25.99 -22.45 -14.83
C LEU A 180 25.25 -22.82 -16.11
N VAL A 181 24.81 -21.82 -16.85
CA VAL A 181 24.28 -22.02 -18.20
C VAL A 181 25.29 -21.54 -19.20
N GLN A 182 25.75 -22.43 -20.07
CA GLN A 182 26.73 -22.17 -21.11
C GLN A 182 26.09 -21.51 -22.33
N TYR A 183 26.93 -20.86 -23.14
CA TYR A 183 26.53 -20.14 -24.35
C TYR A 183 25.75 -20.95 -25.37
N ASN A 184 25.88 -22.29 -25.33
CA ASN A 184 25.16 -23.24 -26.15
C ASN A 184 23.86 -23.75 -25.50
N GLY A 185 23.41 -23.17 -24.39
CA GLY A 185 22.20 -23.55 -23.65
C GLY A 185 22.35 -24.81 -22.78
N HIS A 186 23.54 -25.40 -22.69
CA HIS A 186 23.81 -26.51 -21.78
C HIS A 186 23.99 -26.02 -20.35
N ILE A 187 23.46 -26.79 -19.42
CA ILE A 187 23.66 -26.59 -18.00
C ILE A 187 24.86 -27.43 -17.58
N ALA A 188 25.83 -26.81 -16.91
CA ALA A 188 26.99 -27.49 -16.35
C ALA A 188 27.20 -27.06 -14.89
N SER A 189 27.96 -27.84 -14.13
CA SER A 189 28.49 -27.41 -12.84
C SER A 189 29.99 -27.16 -12.95
N SER A 190 30.46 -25.97 -12.57
CA SER A 190 31.88 -25.64 -12.59
C SER A 190 32.21 -24.57 -11.54
N ARG A 191 33.50 -24.29 -11.36
CA ARG A 191 33.97 -23.10 -10.66
C ARG A 191 33.54 -21.86 -11.44
N VAL A 192 33.00 -20.85 -10.76
CA VAL A 192 32.77 -19.53 -11.35
C VAL A 192 34.13 -18.87 -11.53
N SER A 193 34.48 -18.53 -12.77
CA SER A 193 35.68 -17.75 -13.10
C SER A 193 35.28 -16.34 -13.46
N LEU A 194 35.89 -15.35 -12.81
CA LEU A 194 35.69 -13.92 -13.07
C LEU A 194 36.00 -13.52 -14.52
N THR A 195 36.78 -14.33 -15.25
CA THR A 195 37.18 -14.04 -16.64
C THR A 195 36.24 -14.63 -17.69
N GLU A 196 35.42 -15.62 -17.33
CA GLU A 196 34.55 -16.33 -18.27
C GLU A 196 33.07 -16.26 -17.91
N ALA A 197 32.75 -15.96 -16.64
CA ALA A 197 31.41 -15.77 -16.17
C ALA A 197 30.80 -14.48 -16.70
N GLY A 198 29.49 -14.52 -16.88
CA GLY A 198 28.64 -13.37 -16.92
C GLY A 198 27.49 -13.51 -15.93
N ILE A 199 26.69 -12.46 -15.88
CA ILE A 199 25.53 -12.34 -15.02
C ILE A 199 24.33 -12.19 -15.94
N ARG A 200 23.24 -12.90 -15.67
CA ARG A 200 21.98 -12.73 -16.40
C ARG A 200 20.90 -12.31 -15.41
N PRO A 201 20.77 -11.01 -15.14
CA PRO A 201 19.86 -10.51 -14.12
C PRO A 201 18.42 -10.83 -14.44
N ALA A 202 17.66 -11.10 -13.40
CA ALA A 202 16.21 -11.23 -13.40
C ALA A 202 15.64 -10.36 -12.28
N PHE A 203 14.43 -9.87 -12.47
CA PHE A 203 13.70 -9.09 -11.48
C PHE A 203 12.20 -9.35 -11.59
N VAL A 204 11.46 -8.97 -10.56
CA VAL A 204 10.00 -9.05 -10.55
C VAL A 204 9.45 -7.63 -10.58
N LEU A 205 8.60 -7.34 -11.56
CA LEU A 205 7.75 -6.16 -11.50
C LEU A 205 6.49 -6.51 -10.73
N GLY A 206 6.09 -5.63 -9.83
CA GLY A 206 4.80 -5.78 -9.15
C GLY A 206 3.68 -5.84 -10.18
N ARG A 207 2.65 -6.65 -9.91
CA ARG A 207 1.35 -6.32 -10.49
C ARG A 207 0.99 -4.92 -10.03
N GLU A 208 0.28 -4.16 -10.86
CA GLU A 208 -0.38 -2.95 -10.38
C GLU A 208 -1.32 -3.39 -9.25
N LYS A 209 -0.77 -3.39 -8.04
CA LYS A 209 -1.55 -3.26 -6.83
C LYS A 209 -2.09 -1.86 -6.92
N ALA A 210 -3.38 -1.71 -6.63
CA ALA A 210 -3.98 -0.42 -6.35
C ALA A 210 -2.98 0.39 -5.50
N ASP A 211 -2.58 1.54 -6.03
CA ASP A 211 -1.54 2.47 -5.59
C ASP A 211 -0.93 2.16 -4.22
N THR A 212 0.00 1.20 -4.14
CA THR A 212 0.99 1.17 -3.06
C THR A 212 2.23 1.87 -3.56
N GLY A 213 2.12 3.16 -3.85
CA GLY A 213 3.27 4.04 -3.99
C GLY A 213 4.20 3.90 -2.79
N GLN A 214 5.48 4.24 -2.96
CA GLN A 214 6.45 4.46 -1.86
C GLN A 214 5.70 4.83 -0.58
N GLY A 215 5.77 3.95 0.43
CA GLY A 215 5.05 4.07 1.69
C GLY A 215 4.58 5.47 1.99
N LYS A 216 3.28 5.75 1.79
CA LYS A 216 2.77 7.11 1.82
C LYS A 216 2.95 7.67 3.23
N ILE A 217 3.97 8.50 3.43
CA ILE A 217 4.20 9.18 4.70
C ILE A 217 3.22 10.34 4.78
N TRP A 218 2.28 10.23 5.71
CA TRP A 218 1.33 11.29 6.02
C TRP A 218 1.90 12.27 7.04
N TYR A 219 1.64 13.55 6.84
CA TYR A 219 1.99 14.63 7.74
C TYR A 219 0.73 15.30 8.30
N GLU A 220 0.85 15.94 9.47
CA GLU A 220 -0.23 16.74 10.04
C GLU A 220 -0.67 17.81 9.02
N GLY A 221 -1.98 17.88 8.75
CA GLY A 221 -2.57 18.78 7.77
C GLY A 221 -2.78 18.19 6.36
N ASP A 222 -2.18 17.04 6.05
CA ASP A 222 -2.48 16.34 4.79
C ASP A 222 -3.97 15.99 4.71
N THR A 223 -4.53 15.98 3.50
CA THR A 223 -5.97 15.75 3.29
C THR A 223 -6.23 14.55 2.39
N GLN A 224 -7.40 13.94 2.60
CA GLN A 224 -7.92 12.84 1.80
C GLN A 224 -9.43 12.98 1.63
N GLU A 225 -9.94 12.70 0.44
CA GLU A 225 -11.38 12.60 0.22
C GLU A 225 -11.86 11.16 0.45
N ARG A 226 -13.04 11.01 1.04
CA ARG A 226 -13.74 9.72 1.16
C ARG A 226 -15.21 9.90 0.86
N MET A 227 -15.79 8.91 0.18
CA MET A 227 -17.23 8.87 -0.05
C MET A 227 -17.94 8.05 1.02
N ILE A 228 -18.91 8.68 1.67
CA ILE A 228 -19.81 8.06 2.65
C ILE A 228 -21.23 8.21 2.12
N HIS A 229 -21.93 7.11 1.87
CA HIS A 229 -23.29 7.08 1.31
C HIS A 229 -23.45 7.97 0.04
N GLY A 230 -22.44 7.93 -0.83
CA GLY A 230 -22.44 8.67 -2.10
C GLY A 230 -22.16 10.17 -1.99
N LYS A 231 -21.86 10.70 -0.79
CA LYS A 231 -21.39 12.07 -0.57
C LYS A 231 -19.90 12.09 -0.30
N SER A 232 -19.18 13.02 -0.92
CA SER A 232 -17.74 13.21 -0.68
C SER A 232 -17.51 14.09 0.54
N TYR A 233 -16.61 13.65 1.42
CA TYR A 233 -16.16 14.37 2.60
C TYR A 233 -14.64 14.44 2.62
N THR A 234 -14.10 15.61 3.00
CA THR A 234 -12.67 15.81 3.19
C THR A 234 -12.29 15.44 4.62
N PHE A 235 -11.23 14.65 4.74
CA PHE A 235 -10.60 14.29 6.00
C PHE A 235 -9.19 14.84 6.05
N ARG A 236 -8.74 15.20 7.25
CA ARG A 236 -7.43 15.81 7.49
C ARG A 236 -6.64 15.02 8.52
N CYS A 237 -5.36 14.81 8.24
CA CYS A 237 -4.42 14.19 9.15
C CYS A 237 -4.23 15.08 10.38
N VAL A 238 -4.61 14.56 11.55
CA VAL A 238 -4.45 15.24 12.86
C VAL A 238 -3.39 14.58 13.73
N ASP A 239 -2.98 13.36 13.40
CA ASP A 239 -1.91 12.63 14.06
C ASP A 239 -1.23 11.66 13.09
N PRO A 240 -0.01 11.98 12.62
CA PRO A 240 0.72 11.09 11.71
C PRO A 240 1.37 9.91 12.43
N ASN A 241 1.14 9.68 13.73
CA ASN A 241 1.66 8.52 14.47
C ASN A 241 0.62 8.02 15.48
N TYR A 242 -0.60 7.81 15.00
CA TYR A 242 -1.73 7.46 15.84
C TYR A 242 -1.57 6.08 16.50
N CYS A 243 -1.78 6.07 17.82
CA CYS A 243 -1.94 4.86 18.61
C CYS A 243 -3.42 4.65 18.96
N ASP A 244 -3.94 3.48 18.58
CA ASP A 244 -5.32 3.09 18.77
C ASP A 244 -5.66 2.73 20.23
N ALA A 245 -6.91 2.32 20.50
CA ALA A 245 -7.37 1.99 21.85
C ALA A 245 -6.64 0.76 22.45
N GLY A 246 -6.09 -0.11 21.59
CA GLY A 246 -5.28 -1.27 21.97
C GLY A 246 -3.81 -0.93 22.24
N MET A 247 -3.43 0.35 22.14
CA MET A 247 -2.05 0.84 22.20
C MET A 247 -1.16 0.35 21.04
N ASN A 248 -1.77 -0.02 19.92
CA ASN A 248 -1.04 -0.38 18.71
C ASN A 248 -0.77 0.88 17.88
N ARG A 249 0.42 0.99 17.30
CA ARG A 249 0.69 2.00 16.27
C ARG A 249 -0.08 1.57 15.01
N ALA A 250 -1.16 2.29 14.71
CA ALA A 250 -2.11 1.89 13.68
C ALA A 250 -1.92 2.62 12.34
N GLY A 251 -1.27 3.79 12.34
CA GLY A 251 -1.00 4.58 11.15
C GLY A 251 -1.21 6.08 11.38
N ALA A 252 -1.70 6.81 10.38
CA ALA A 252 -2.02 8.23 10.50
C ALA A 252 -3.53 8.44 10.70
N LEU A 253 -3.93 9.18 11.73
CA LEU A 253 -5.34 9.49 12.02
C LEU A 253 -5.82 10.67 11.17
N PHE A 254 -6.87 10.41 10.40
CA PHE A 254 -7.58 11.38 9.58
C PHE A 254 -8.95 11.68 10.20
N LEU A 255 -9.22 12.94 10.52
CA LEU A 255 -10.50 13.41 11.07
C LEU A 255 -11.29 14.17 10.00
N CYS A 256 -12.60 13.96 9.90
CA CYS A 256 -13.44 14.69 8.95
C CYS A 256 -13.36 16.20 9.20
N ASP A 257 -13.21 17.00 8.15
CA ASP A 257 -13.17 18.47 8.26
C ASP A 257 -14.56 19.07 8.55
N SER A 258 -15.64 18.32 8.30
CA SER A 258 -17.02 18.75 8.55
C SER A 258 -17.76 17.82 9.51
N ILE A 259 -18.90 18.29 10.03
CA ILE A 259 -19.84 17.49 10.83
C ILE A 259 -20.91 16.97 9.88
N ILE A 260 -21.11 15.65 9.88
CA ILE A 260 -22.24 15.00 9.21
C ILE A 260 -23.45 15.18 10.12
N GLY A 261 -24.46 15.90 9.63
CA GLY A 261 -25.69 16.17 10.38
C GLY A 261 -26.42 14.88 10.77
N GLY A 262 -27.14 14.94 11.88
CA GLY A 262 -27.99 13.85 12.35
C GLY A 262 -29.10 13.46 11.36
N ASP A 263 -29.57 14.39 10.54
CA ASP A 263 -30.50 14.15 9.43
C ASP A 263 -29.91 13.34 8.26
N GLU A 264 -28.59 13.27 8.18
CA GLU A 264 -27.89 12.50 7.14
C GLU A 264 -27.44 11.10 7.62
N SER A 265 -27.56 10.81 8.92
CA SER A 265 -27.01 9.61 9.55
C SER A 265 -28.02 8.93 10.47
N VAL A 266 -27.66 7.76 11.02
CA VAL A 266 -28.54 6.98 11.92
C VAL A 266 -27.94 6.93 13.31
N PHE A 267 -28.78 7.12 14.33
CA PHE A 267 -28.41 7.08 15.74
C PHE A 267 -29.29 6.09 16.49
N ASP A 268 -28.73 5.48 17.53
CA ASP A 268 -29.48 4.60 18.42
C ASP A 268 -30.20 5.44 19.48
N GLU A 269 -31.53 5.40 19.48
CA GLU A 269 -32.36 6.13 20.45
C GLU A 269 -32.40 5.48 21.85
N ASN A 270 -31.94 4.23 21.96
CA ASN A 270 -32.15 3.36 23.12
C ASN A 270 -30.86 2.93 23.83
N HIS A 271 -29.71 3.03 23.18
CA HIS A 271 -28.41 2.63 23.73
C HIS A 271 -27.27 3.58 23.34
N ASN A 272 -26.34 3.80 24.27
CA ASN A 272 -25.20 4.72 24.10
C ASN A 272 -23.85 4.02 23.85
N GLY A 273 -23.82 2.69 23.80
CA GLY A 273 -22.59 1.93 23.60
C GLY A 273 -22.20 1.86 22.13
N TRP A 274 -20.93 2.20 21.85
CA TRP A 274 -20.38 2.19 20.50
C TRP A 274 -20.44 0.82 19.81
N GLU A 275 -20.20 -0.28 20.53
CA GLU A 275 -20.09 -1.62 19.95
C GLU A 275 -21.36 -2.05 19.19
N ALA A 276 -22.52 -1.62 19.68
CA ALA A 276 -23.85 -1.97 19.18
C ALA A 276 -24.61 -0.78 18.57
N SER A 277 -23.97 0.39 18.40
CA SER A 277 -24.70 1.57 17.93
C SER A 277 -25.03 1.52 16.44
N ASP A 278 -26.22 2.03 16.11
CA ASP A 278 -26.67 2.14 14.72
C ASP A 278 -25.76 3.08 13.91
N LEU A 279 -25.19 4.13 14.51
CA LEU A 279 -24.23 5.00 13.83
C LEU A 279 -22.98 4.23 13.37
N ARG A 280 -22.47 3.32 14.21
CA ARG A 280 -21.33 2.49 13.85
C ARG A 280 -21.66 1.59 12.66
N GLY A 281 -22.86 1.00 12.66
CA GLY A 281 -23.39 0.24 11.52
C GLY A 281 -23.46 1.08 10.25
N TRP A 282 -24.06 2.27 10.34
CA TRP A 282 -24.21 3.20 9.24
C TRP A 282 -22.86 3.66 8.64
N LEU A 283 -21.87 3.95 9.49
CA LEU A 283 -20.51 4.30 9.05
C LEU A 283 -19.81 3.12 8.34
N LYS A 284 -20.01 1.90 8.85
CA LYS A 284 -19.43 0.69 8.25
C LYS A 284 -20.02 0.39 6.88
N GLU A 285 -21.33 0.57 6.70
CA GLU A 285 -22.02 0.31 5.43
C GLU A 285 -21.84 1.44 4.42
N GLY A 286 -21.62 2.68 4.89
CA GLY A 286 -21.56 3.86 4.05
C GLY A 286 -20.26 4.08 3.29
N LEU A 287 -19.14 3.50 3.77
CA LEU A 287 -17.83 3.71 3.16
C LEU A 287 -17.75 3.03 1.79
N ALA A 288 -17.62 3.83 0.72
CA ALA A 288 -17.59 3.32 -0.64
C ALA A 288 -16.27 2.59 -1.00
N ASP A 289 -15.15 3.05 -0.41
CA ASP A 289 -13.82 2.54 -0.69
C ASP A 289 -12.97 2.53 0.60
N SER A 290 -12.36 1.37 0.88
CA SER A 290 -11.50 1.13 2.03
C SER A 290 -10.01 1.11 1.68
N GLU A 291 -9.64 1.42 0.44
CA GLU A 291 -8.24 1.45 0.02
C GLU A 291 -7.41 2.41 0.88
N GLY A 292 -6.24 1.93 1.32
CA GLY A 292 -5.33 2.67 2.19
C GLY A 292 -5.85 2.94 3.60
N ILE A 293 -6.99 2.35 4.02
CA ILE A 293 -7.51 2.47 5.39
C ILE A 293 -7.13 1.24 6.22
N ALA A 294 -6.51 1.47 7.36
CA ALA A 294 -6.20 0.46 8.36
C ALA A 294 -7.41 0.22 9.30
N ARG A 295 -7.55 -1.02 9.78
CA ARG A 295 -8.47 -1.33 10.89
C ARG A 295 -7.85 -0.82 12.18
N ALA A 296 -8.59 0.01 12.92
CA ALA A 296 -8.17 0.51 14.22
C ALA A 296 -8.96 -0.15 15.35
N GLU A 297 -8.31 -0.45 16.48
CA GLU A 297 -9.05 -0.85 17.68
C GLU A 297 -9.79 0.35 18.27
N THR A 298 -11.11 0.23 18.39
CA THR A 298 -12.04 1.30 18.81
C THR A 298 -12.77 0.97 20.11
N THR A 299 -12.34 -0.08 20.81
CA THR A 299 -12.93 -0.57 22.06
C THR A 299 -13.11 0.53 23.10
N ALA A 300 -14.35 0.80 23.52
CA ALA A 300 -14.65 1.74 24.60
C ALA A 300 -14.46 1.10 25.98
N GLY A 301 -13.21 0.97 26.46
CA GLY A 301 -12.89 0.29 27.73
C GLY A 301 -13.25 1.06 29.01
N TYR A 302 -13.72 2.30 28.89
CA TYR A 302 -13.98 3.19 30.02
C TYR A 302 -15.24 4.03 29.82
N THR A 303 -15.90 4.35 30.94
CA THR A 303 -16.90 5.43 31.04
C THR A 303 -16.34 6.59 31.83
N TYR A 304 -16.94 7.75 31.65
CA TYR A 304 -16.51 8.97 32.33
C TYR A 304 -17.69 9.74 32.90
N ALA A 305 -17.42 10.49 33.97
CA ALA A 305 -18.33 11.48 34.54
C ALA A 305 -17.65 12.84 34.60
N GLY A 306 -18.38 13.91 34.30
CA GLY A 306 -17.85 15.29 34.25
C GLY A 306 -18.00 15.92 32.87
N LYS A 307 -17.57 17.18 32.74
CA LYS A 307 -17.62 17.97 31.51
C LYS A 307 -16.44 18.94 31.43
N SER A 308 -16.05 19.34 30.23
CA SER A 308 -14.99 20.32 30.03
C SER A 308 -15.44 21.75 30.38
N SER A 309 -14.46 22.66 30.40
CA SER A 309 -14.72 24.10 30.30
C SER A 309 -14.83 24.49 28.82
N ASP A 310 -15.39 25.67 28.55
CA ASP A 310 -15.55 26.21 27.20
C ASP A 310 -14.18 26.34 26.52
N TYR A 311 -14.04 25.71 25.34
CA TYR A 311 -12.85 25.59 24.50
C TYR A 311 -11.60 25.06 25.22
N MET A 312 -11.80 24.43 26.39
CA MET A 312 -10.72 23.96 27.25
C MET A 312 -11.03 22.57 27.80
N ILE A 313 -10.48 21.55 27.13
CA ILE A 313 -10.56 20.16 27.54
C ILE A 313 -9.32 19.74 28.34
N SER A 314 -9.55 19.01 29.44
CA SER A 314 -8.48 18.46 30.28
C SER A 314 -8.97 17.19 30.95
N GLU A 315 -8.14 16.15 30.99
CA GLU A 315 -8.45 14.88 31.67
C GLU A 315 -8.90 15.07 33.12
N ARG A 316 -8.37 16.07 33.84
CA ARG A 316 -8.70 16.36 35.25
C ARG A 316 -10.17 16.73 35.47
N LYS A 317 -10.90 17.09 34.42
CA LYS A 317 -12.32 17.41 34.48
C LYS A 317 -13.22 16.17 34.43
N PHE A 318 -12.64 14.99 34.17
CA PHE A 318 -13.38 13.76 33.97
C PHE A 318 -12.93 12.68 34.95
N THR A 319 -13.91 12.01 35.56
CA THR A 319 -13.67 10.87 36.44
C THR A 319 -13.80 9.58 35.64
N LYS A 320 -12.67 8.91 35.41
CA LYS A 320 -12.56 7.66 34.64
C LYS A 320 -13.05 6.45 35.45
N ARG A 321 -13.84 5.56 34.83
CA ARG A 321 -14.27 4.28 35.38
C ARG A 321 -14.13 3.18 34.35
N ARG A 322 -13.50 2.06 34.71
CA ARG A 322 -13.37 0.91 33.81
C ARG A 322 -14.74 0.28 33.56
N GLN A 323 -15.01 -0.09 32.33
CA GLN A 323 -16.15 -0.92 31.98
C GLN A 323 -15.69 -2.17 31.21
N PRO A 324 -16.36 -3.31 31.37
CA PRO A 324 -16.20 -4.42 30.45
C PRO A 324 -16.71 -4.00 29.06
N GLY A 325 -16.00 -4.36 28.02
CA GLY A 325 -16.43 -4.15 26.64
C GLY A 325 -15.80 -5.22 25.75
N ASN A 326 -16.45 -5.52 24.63
CA ASN A 326 -15.89 -6.45 23.67
C ASN A 326 -14.86 -5.75 22.81
N LYS A 327 -13.80 -6.47 22.44
CA LYS A 327 -12.81 -5.95 21.49
C LYS A 327 -13.54 -5.57 20.20
N THR A 328 -13.40 -4.31 19.79
CA THR A 328 -14.07 -3.74 18.62
C THR A 328 -13.04 -3.10 17.70
N GLU A 329 -13.18 -3.31 16.40
CA GLU A 329 -12.30 -2.75 15.37
C GLU A 329 -13.12 -2.17 14.23
N ASP A 330 -12.76 -0.97 13.78
CA ASP A 330 -13.48 -0.21 12.76
C ASP A 330 -12.52 0.45 11.76
N MET A 331 -13.03 0.76 10.56
CA MET A 331 -12.33 1.55 9.54
C MET A 331 -12.74 3.02 9.59
N LEU A 332 -14.02 3.30 9.84
CA LEU A 332 -14.55 4.62 10.19
C LEU A 332 -15.10 4.59 11.62
N PHE A 333 -14.79 5.60 12.41
CA PHE A 333 -15.25 5.68 13.80
C PHE A 333 -15.35 7.12 14.31
N CYS A 334 -16.12 7.33 15.37
CA CYS A 334 -16.07 8.58 16.12
C CYS A 334 -14.93 8.54 17.14
N LEU A 335 -14.30 9.70 17.42
CA LEU A 335 -13.29 9.80 18.46
C LEU A 335 -13.88 9.40 19.83
N SER A 336 -13.07 8.81 20.68
CA SER A 336 -13.31 8.63 22.11
C SER A 336 -13.06 9.92 22.88
N LEU A 337 -13.49 9.97 24.14
CA LEU A 337 -13.16 11.08 25.03
C LEU A 337 -11.64 11.19 25.25
N GLU A 338 -10.92 10.08 25.36
CA GLU A 338 -9.46 10.08 25.45
C GLU A 338 -8.79 10.70 24.23
N GLU A 339 -9.25 10.36 23.03
CA GLU A 339 -8.78 10.97 21.79
C GLU A 339 -9.18 12.43 21.70
N ALA A 340 -10.39 12.80 22.13
CA ALA A 340 -10.83 14.19 22.17
C ALA A 340 -9.95 15.03 23.12
N ILE A 341 -9.54 14.47 24.27
CA ILE A 341 -8.59 15.13 25.19
C ILE A 341 -7.23 15.30 24.50
N ARG A 342 -6.73 14.27 23.80
CA ARG A 342 -5.43 14.30 23.12
C ARG A 342 -5.41 15.29 21.95
N TYR A 343 -6.50 15.35 21.19
CA TYR A 343 -6.65 16.14 19.97
C TYR A 343 -7.49 17.40 20.20
N GLY A 344 -7.50 17.93 21.43
CA GLY A 344 -8.30 19.08 21.84
C GLY A 344 -8.17 20.30 20.92
N LYS A 345 -6.99 20.50 20.31
CA LYS A 345 -6.70 21.61 19.36
C LYS A 345 -7.51 21.57 18.06
N TYR A 346 -8.20 20.47 17.72
CA TYR A 346 -8.96 20.33 16.47
C TYR A 346 -10.47 20.25 16.65
N LEU A 347 -10.96 20.08 17.89
CA LEU A 347 -12.36 19.72 18.12
C LEU A 347 -13.35 20.75 17.53
N TRP A 348 -13.03 22.03 17.66
CA TRP A 348 -13.88 23.13 17.19
C TRP A 348 -13.39 23.78 15.89
N LYS A 349 -12.42 23.16 15.21
CA LYS A 349 -11.89 23.61 13.92
C LYS A 349 -12.47 22.76 12.80
N LEU A 350 -13.32 23.37 11.99
CA LEU A 350 -13.97 22.78 10.81
C LEU A 350 -13.42 23.40 9.53
N ASP A 351 -13.59 22.70 8.41
CA ASP A 351 -13.22 23.13 7.06
C ASP A 351 -11.78 23.63 6.96
N GLY A 352 -10.91 23.08 7.79
CA GLY A 352 -9.50 23.44 7.84
C GLY A 352 -9.15 24.79 8.42
N SER A 353 -10.04 25.40 9.18
CA SER A 353 -9.79 26.64 9.86
C SER A 353 -8.63 26.53 10.86
N GLU A 354 -7.79 27.57 10.92
CA GLU A 354 -6.73 27.70 11.93
C GLU A 354 -7.27 28.10 13.31
N THR A 355 -8.47 28.66 13.35
CA THR A 355 -9.16 29.11 14.57
C THR A 355 -10.44 28.33 14.80
N ASP A 356 -10.89 28.27 16.05
CA ASP A 356 -12.18 27.66 16.36
C ASP A 356 -13.31 28.42 15.65
N ASN A 357 -14.06 27.69 14.83
CA ASN A 357 -15.16 28.21 14.00
C ASN A 357 -16.46 27.41 14.17
N PHE A 358 -16.44 26.33 14.95
CA PHE A 358 -17.64 25.62 15.35
C PHE A 358 -18.35 26.33 16.51
N ASN A 359 -18.94 27.48 16.21
CA ASN A 359 -19.64 28.36 17.16
C ASN A 359 -21.09 28.66 16.77
N LEU A 360 -21.55 28.15 15.60
CA LEU A 360 -22.91 28.30 15.11
C LEU A 360 -23.61 26.94 15.12
N ALA A 361 -24.66 26.83 15.94
CA ALA A 361 -25.54 25.67 15.97
C ALA A 361 -26.55 25.74 14.81
N GLY A 362 -26.56 24.73 13.96
CA GLY A 362 -27.73 24.35 13.15
C GLY A 362 -28.57 23.30 13.89
N SER A 363 -29.75 22.95 13.36
CA SER A 363 -30.65 21.98 14.01
C SER A 363 -29.92 20.67 14.32
N HIS A 364 -29.25 20.06 13.35
CA HIS A 364 -28.59 18.74 13.49
C HIS A 364 -27.07 18.81 13.71
N VAL A 365 -26.55 19.99 14.06
CA VAL A 365 -25.10 20.23 14.26
C VAL A 365 -24.85 21.07 15.51
N MET A 366 -25.68 20.92 16.54
CA MET A 366 -25.41 21.51 17.86
C MET A 366 -24.21 20.83 18.55
N GLY A 367 -23.83 19.65 18.08
CA GLY A 367 -22.62 18.96 18.51
C GLY A 367 -22.34 17.75 17.64
N TYR A 368 -21.30 17.01 17.99
CA TYR A 368 -21.03 15.72 17.36
C TYR A 368 -20.61 14.66 18.38
N TRP A 369 -21.05 13.44 18.10
CA TRP A 369 -20.92 12.29 18.99
C TRP A 369 -19.46 11.82 19.15
N LEU A 370 -19.03 11.56 20.39
CA LEU A 370 -17.85 10.77 20.75
C LEU A 370 -18.25 9.35 21.18
N ARG A 371 -17.51 8.33 20.72
CA ARG A 371 -17.83 6.90 20.97
C ARG A 371 -17.79 6.47 22.46
N THR A 372 -17.39 7.36 23.36
CA THR A 372 -17.31 7.08 24.80
C THR A 372 -18.68 7.32 25.47
N PRO A 373 -19.28 6.31 26.11
CA PRO A 373 -20.52 6.50 26.85
C PRO A 373 -20.29 7.29 28.15
N ALA A 374 -21.28 8.11 28.52
CA ALA A 374 -21.28 8.77 29.82
C ALA A 374 -21.65 7.80 30.94
N ALA A 375 -21.07 8.00 32.12
CA ALA A 375 -21.32 7.12 33.25
C ALA A 375 -22.78 7.21 33.74
N ARG A 376 -23.32 6.04 34.10
CA ARG A 376 -24.59 5.82 34.85
C ARG A 376 -25.91 5.93 34.09
N ASP A 377 -26.01 6.53 32.90
CA ASP A 377 -27.33 6.86 32.33
C ASP A 377 -27.77 6.03 31.10
N GLY A 378 -26.93 5.16 30.53
CA GLY A 378 -27.29 4.22 29.44
C GLY A 378 -27.77 4.84 28.10
N LYS A 379 -28.13 6.13 28.09
CA LYS A 379 -28.67 6.92 26.99
C LYS A 379 -27.84 8.16 26.67
N LEU A 380 -26.87 8.48 27.54
CA LEU A 380 -26.00 9.64 27.36
C LEU A 380 -24.66 9.21 26.78
N CYS A 381 -24.24 9.86 25.71
CA CYS A 381 -22.89 9.77 25.18
C CYS A 381 -22.12 11.06 25.46
N TYR A 382 -20.79 11.02 25.39
CA TYR A 382 -20.05 12.27 25.27
C TYR A 382 -20.23 12.88 23.88
N ALA A 383 -20.36 14.19 23.81
CA ALA A 383 -20.36 14.95 22.57
C ALA A 383 -19.46 16.17 22.69
N VAL A 384 -18.94 16.62 21.56
CA VAL A 384 -18.33 17.95 21.42
C VAL A 384 -19.42 18.91 20.95
N THR A 385 -19.69 19.96 21.70
CA THR A 385 -20.80 20.87 21.47
C THR A 385 -20.32 22.20 20.87
N TYR A 386 -21.21 22.85 20.12
CA TYR A 386 -20.96 24.14 19.46
C TYR A 386 -20.63 25.29 20.44
N ASP A 387 -21.03 25.16 21.71
CA ASP A 387 -20.74 26.14 22.76
C ASP A 387 -19.34 25.95 23.38
N GLY A 388 -18.50 25.12 22.76
CA GLY A 388 -17.12 24.93 23.18
C GLY A 388 -16.92 23.83 24.22
N ARG A 389 -17.89 22.94 24.46
CA ARG A 389 -17.76 21.95 25.54
C ARG A 389 -17.60 20.54 25.03
N VAL A 390 -17.07 19.69 25.91
CA VAL A 390 -17.18 18.24 25.81
C VAL A 390 -17.95 17.76 27.03
N ALA A 391 -19.17 17.31 26.81
CA ALA A 391 -20.16 17.03 27.86
C ALA A 391 -21.01 15.78 27.54
N PRO A 392 -21.63 15.16 28.55
CA PRO A 392 -22.67 14.17 28.35
C PRO A 392 -23.90 14.80 27.69
N GLU A 393 -24.32 14.26 26.56
CA GLU A 393 -25.49 14.68 25.80
C GLU A 393 -26.36 13.46 25.45
N GLN A 394 -27.65 13.69 25.17
CA GLN A 394 -28.54 12.64 24.68
C GLN A 394 -28.15 12.25 23.25
N VAL A 395 -28.18 10.94 22.98
CA VAL A 395 -28.07 10.42 21.62
C VAL A 395 -29.38 10.74 20.89
N ASP A 396 -29.36 11.77 20.05
CA ASP A 396 -30.54 12.30 19.36
C ASP A 396 -30.13 12.88 18.00
N ASN A 397 -30.69 12.34 16.92
CA ASN A 397 -30.40 12.78 15.56
C ASN A 397 -30.97 14.18 15.24
N ASP A 398 -31.88 14.71 16.06
CA ASP A 398 -32.43 16.06 15.89
C ASP A 398 -31.44 17.16 16.27
N ARG A 399 -30.37 16.84 17.02
CA ARG A 399 -29.45 17.85 17.60
C ARG A 399 -27.98 17.58 17.39
N ILE A 400 -27.57 16.32 17.41
CA ILE A 400 -26.15 15.96 17.31
C ILE A 400 -25.88 15.24 15.99
N GLY A 401 -24.76 15.61 15.38
CA GLY A 401 -24.21 14.93 14.22
C GLY A 401 -23.09 13.98 14.60
N ASN A 402 -22.29 13.60 13.61
CA ASN A 402 -21.08 12.82 13.80
C ASN A 402 -19.91 13.45 13.03
N ARG A 403 -18.71 13.29 13.59
CA ARG A 403 -17.45 13.73 12.96
C ARG A 403 -16.53 12.51 12.87
N PRO A 404 -16.66 11.70 11.81
CA PRO A 404 -15.97 10.44 11.72
C PRO A 404 -14.47 10.65 11.49
N ALA A 405 -13.70 9.63 11.81
CA ALA A 405 -12.28 9.53 11.60
C ALA A 405 -11.93 8.15 11.03
N PHE A 406 -10.82 8.05 10.31
CA PHE A 406 -10.22 6.79 9.88
C PHE A 406 -8.70 6.81 10.10
N VAL A 407 -8.07 5.65 10.02
CA VAL A 407 -6.61 5.53 10.08
C VAL A 407 -6.09 5.17 8.70
N ALA A 408 -5.23 6.00 8.13
CA ALA A 408 -4.55 5.70 6.89
C ALA A 408 -3.33 4.80 7.17
N VAL A 409 -3.10 3.82 6.29
CA VAL A 409 -1.89 3.01 6.32
C VAL A 409 -0.67 3.92 6.18
N GLN A 410 0.35 3.63 6.98
CA GLN A 410 1.61 4.34 7.03
C GLN A 410 2.72 3.31 7.08
N GLU A 411 3.67 3.38 6.15
CA GLU A 411 4.74 2.38 5.96
C GLU A 411 6.12 2.92 6.33
#